data_AF-A0A377KD65-F1
#
_entry.id   AF-A0A377KD65-F1
#
_cell.length_a   1.000
_cell.length_b   1.000
_cell.length_c   1.000
_cell.angle_alpha   90.00
_cell.angle_beta   90.00
_cell.angle_gamma   90.00
#
_symmetry.space_group_name_H-M   'P 1'
#
loop_
_entity.id
_entity.type
_entity.pdbx_description
1 polymer ?
#
loop_
_entity_poly.entity_id
_entity_poly.type
_entity_poly.pdbx_seq_one_letter_code
_entity_poly.pdbx_strand_id
1 'polypeptide(L)'
;MRKDFAEKHPEVVKAFAKSAIDAQQPYIANPDAWLKQPENISKLARLSGVPEGDIPGLVKGNTYLTPQQQTAELTGPVNKAIIDTGAVFERAGQSPGCSE
;
A
#
# COMPACT_ATOMS: atom_id res chain seq x y z
N MET A 1 -2.11 1.14 11.75
CA MET A 1 -2.67 0.20 12.75
C MET A 1 -2.59 0.85 14.13
N ARG A 2 -3.60 0.72 14.98
CA ARG A 2 -3.50 1.28 16.34
C ARG A 2 -2.53 0.47 17.20
N LYS A 3 -1.74 1.15 18.03
CA LYS A 3 -0.69 0.56 18.87
C LYS A 3 -1.25 -0.49 19.83
N ASP A 4 -2.32 -0.15 20.54
CA ASP A 4 -2.99 -1.03 21.52
C ASP A 4 -3.52 -2.33 20.91
N PHE A 5 -4.09 -2.26 19.71
CA PHE A 5 -4.53 -3.44 18.98
C PHE A 5 -3.34 -4.32 18.55
N ALA A 6 -2.26 -3.71 18.08
CA ALA A 6 -1.07 -4.45 17.66
C ALA A 6 -0.36 -5.16 18.83
N GLU A 7 -0.36 -4.56 20.02
CA GLU A 7 0.17 -5.14 21.25
C GLU A 7 -0.69 -6.32 21.73
N LYS A 8 -2.02 -6.21 21.62
CA LYS A 8 -2.96 -7.26 22.07
C LYS A 8 -3.14 -8.42 21.08
N HIS A 9 -2.99 -8.14 19.78
CA HIS A 9 -3.25 -9.10 18.70
C HIS A 9 -2.12 -9.14 17.66
N PRO A 10 -0.86 -9.42 18.08
CA PRO A 10 0.28 -9.43 17.17
C PRO A 10 0.15 -10.46 16.05
N GLU A 11 -0.53 -11.57 16.28
CA GLU A 11 -0.82 -12.61 15.28
C GLU A 11 -1.77 -12.10 14.18
N VAL A 12 -2.78 -11.32 14.54
CA VAL A 12 -3.73 -10.73 13.58
C VAL A 12 -3.02 -9.69 12.71
N VAL A 13 -2.15 -8.88 13.30
CA VAL A 13 -1.29 -7.93 12.57
C VAL A 13 -0.46 -8.65 11.52
N LYS A 14 0.22 -9.73 11.92
CA LYS A 14 1.09 -10.51 11.04
C LYS A 14 0.29 -11.19 9.93
N ALA A 15 -0.86 -11.77 10.25
CA ALA A 15 -1.74 -12.41 9.28
C ALA A 15 -2.26 -11.40 8.25
N PHE A 16 -2.65 -10.20 8.69
CA PHE A 16 -3.06 -9.12 7.81
C PHE A 16 -1.94 -8.71 6.86
N ALA A 17 -0.74 -8.41 7.38
CA ALA A 17 0.41 -8.05 6.56
C ALA A 17 0.74 -9.14 5.53
N LYS A 18 0.75 -10.41 5.97
CA LYS A 18 0.97 -11.56 5.09
C LYS A 18 -0.09 -11.64 3.98
N SER A 19 -1.38 -11.51 4.31
CA SER A 19 -2.45 -11.58 3.31
C SER A 19 -2.33 -10.52 2.22
N ALA A 20 -1.92 -9.30 2.58
CA ALA A 20 -1.74 -8.20 1.64
C ALA A 20 -0.52 -8.45 0.74
N ILE A 21 0.60 -8.89 1.32
CA ILE A 21 1.82 -9.24 0.58
C ILE A 21 1.55 -10.38 -0.40
N ASP A 22 0.95 -11.47 0.07
CA ASP A 22 0.65 -12.66 -0.74
C ASP A 22 -0.28 -12.32 -1.92
N ALA A 23 -1.27 -11.44 -1.71
CA ALA A 23 -2.17 -11.00 -2.77
C ALA A 23 -1.47 -10.17 -3.87
N GLN A 24 -0.41 -9.45 -3.53
CA GLN A 24 0.36 -8.62 -4.47
C GLN A 24 1.41 -9.41 -5.26
N GLN A 25 1.93 -10.51 -4.71
CA GLN A 25 3.01 -11.30 -5.36
C GLN A 25 2.69 -11.74 -6.79
N PRO A 26 1.50 -12.29 -7.11
CA PRO A 26 1.19 -12.72 -8.47
C PRO A 26 1.21 -11.57 -9.48
N TYR A 27 0.76 -10.38 -9.08
CA TYR A 27 0.83 -9.18 -9.92
C TYR A 27 2.29 -8.75 -10.13
N ILE A 28 3.09 -8.68 -9.06
CA ILE A 28 4.52 -8.30 -9.15
C ILE A 28 5.29 -9.27 -10.05
N ALA A 29 5.00 -10.57 -9.97
CA ALA A 29 5.69 -11.60 -10.76
C ALA A 29 5.35 -11.51 -12.26
N ASN A 30 4.09 -11.24 -12.61
CA ASN A 30 3.67 -11.10 -14.00
C ASN A 30 2.42 -10.22 -14.14
N PRO A 31 2.57 -8.89 -14.26
CA PRO A 31 1.46 -7.96 -14.33
C PRO A 31 0.49 -8.25 -15.48
N ASP A 32 1.02 -8.60 -16.65
CA ASP A 32 0.19 -8.84 -17.84
C ASP A 32 -0.60 -10.14 -17.75
N ALA A 33 -0.04 -11.20 -17.15
CA ALA A 33 -0.78 -12.43 -16.90
C ALA A 33 -1.86 -12.22 -15.82
N TRP A 34 -1.55 -11.46 -14.77
CA TRP A 34 -2.47 -11.17 -13.68
C TRP A 34 -3.68 -10.34 -14.15
N LEU A 35 -3.44 -9.33 -14.99
CA LEU A 35 -4.48 -8.45 -15.54
C LEU A 35 -5.35 -9.12 -16.61
N LYS A 36 -4.92 -10.26 -17.17
CA LYS A 36 -5.75 -11.07 -18.07
C LYS A 36 -6.79 -11.92 -17.32
N GLN A 37 -6.68 -12.03 -16.00
CA GLN A 37 -7.63 -12.80 -15.20
C GLN A 37 -8.90 -11.95 -14.92
N PRO A 38 -10.06 -12.32 -15.47
CA PRO A 38 -11.27 -11.49 -15.39
C PRO A 38 -11.76 -11.31 -13.94
N GLU A 39 -11.56 -12.32 -13.09
CA GLU A 39 -11.90 -12.25 -11.67
C GLU A 39 -11.12 -11.18 -10.90
N ASN A 40 -9.86 -10.93 -11.26
CA ASN A 40 -9.05 -9.88 -10.63
C ASN A 40 -9.56 -8.51 -11.01
N ILE A 41 -9.85 -8.31 -12.31
CA ILE A 41 -10.41 -7.07 -12.83
C ILE A 41 -11.77 -6.78 -12.20
N SER A 42 -12.67 -7.77 -12.20
CA SER A 42 -14.03 -7.61 -11.69
C SER A 42 -14.07 -7.33 -10.18
N LYS A 43 -13.21 -8.02 -9.40
CA LYS A 43 -13.08 -7.74 -7.95
C LYS A 43 -12.61 -6.32 -7.69
N LEU A 44 -11.59 -5.84 -8.40
CA LEU A 44 -11.07 -4.49 -8.25
C LEU A 44 -12.07 -3.43 -8.71
N ALA A 45 -12.74 -3.63 -9.85
CA ALA A 45 -13.78 -2.74 -10.35
C ALA A 45 -14.90 -2.56 -9.32
N ARG A 46 -15.39 -3.67 -8.74
CA ARG A 46 -16.43 -3.65 -7.72
C ARG A 46 -16.00 -2.94 -6.43
N LEU A 47 -14.78 -3.16 -5.96
CA LEU A 47 -14.28 -2.57 -4.70
C LEU A 47 -13.92 -1.09 -4.85
N SER A 48 -13.43 -0.69 -6.03
CA SER A 48 -13.01 0.70 -6.30
C SER A 48 -14.13 1.56 -6.88
N GLY A 49 -15.24 0.97 -7.34
CA GLY A 49 -16.37 1.69 -7.93
C GLY A 49 -16.08 2.28 -9.32
N VAL A 50 -15.16 1.66 -10.07
CA VAL A 50 -14.74 2.11 -11.41
C VAL A 50 -15.04 1.05 -12.47
N PRO A 51 -15.20 1.43 -13.76
CA PRO A 51 -15.34 0.48 -14.85
C PRO A 51 -14.17 -0.50 -14.95
N GLU A 52 -14.45 -1.74 -15.36
CA GLU A 52 -13.41 -2.79 -15.54
C GLU A 52 -12.31 -2.38 -16.53
N GLY A 53 -12.66 -1.61 -17.56
CA GLY A 53 -11.71 -1.10 -18.56
C GLY A 53 -10.64 -0.15 -18.00
N ASP A 54 -10.91 0.51 -16.87
CA ASP A 54 -9.98 1.48 -16.26
C ASP A 54 -8.99 0.79 -15.31
N ILE A 55 -9.31 -0.41 -14.83
CA ILE A 55 -8.50 -1.14 -13.84
C ILE A 55 -7.06 -1.37 -14.28
N PRO A 56 -6.77 -1.84 -15.51
CA PRO A 56 -5.39 -2.05 -15.93
C PRO A 56 -4.54 -0.78 -15.84
N GLY A 57 -5.09 0.38 -16.20
CA GLY A 57 -4.40 1.67 -16.12
C GLY A 57 -4.15 2.09 -14.67
N LEU A 58 -5.15 1.95 -13.80
CA LEU A 58 -5.05 2.31 -12.38
C LEU A 58 -4.05 1.43 -11.63
N VAL A 59 -4.03 0.12 -11.90
CA VAL A 59 -3.11 -0.82 -11.26
C VAL A 59 -1.69 -0.60 -11.77
N LYS A 60 -1.49 -0.43 -13.08
CA LYS A 60 -0.15 -0.14 -13.65
C LYS A 60 0.39 1.24 -13.27
N GLY A 61 -0.47 2.17 -12.86
CA GLY A 61 -0.07 3.49 -12.37
C GLY A 61 0.66 3.48 -11.03
N ASN A 62 0.70 2.34 -10.34
CA ASN A 62 1.36 2.18 -9.04
C ASN A 62 2.49 1.15 -9.09
N THR A 63 3.49 1.33 -8.23
CA THR A 63 4.52 0.33 -7.98
C THR A 63 4.16 -0.45 -6.72
N TYR A 64 4.25 -1.78 -6.79
CA TYR A 64 4.03 -2.66 -5.65
C TYR A 64 5.34 -3.30 -5.24
N LEU A 65 5.49 -3.57 -3.95
CA LEU A 65 6.77 -3.93 -3.34
C LEU A 65 6.81 -5.42 -3.01
N THR A 66 7.94 -6.07 -3.27
CA THR A 66 8.25 -7.40 -2.75
C THR A 66 8.41 -7.37 -1.22
N PRO A 67 8.35 -8.52 -0.52
CA PRO A 67 8.55 -8.55 0.93
C PRO A 67 9.89 -7.95 1.36
N GLN A 68 10.94 -8.17 0.55
CA GLN A 68 12.27 -7.63 0.77
C GLN A 68 12.27 -6.10 0.61
N GLN A 69 11.63 -5.58 -0.44
CA GLN A 69 11.48 -4.15 -0.64
C GLN A 69 10.64 -3.49 0.46
N GLN A 70 9.55 -4.11 0.90
CA GLN A 70 8.76 -3.59 2.04
C GLN A 70 9.59 -3.48 3.31
N THR A 71 10.43 -4.49 3.60
CA THR A 71 11.32 -4.43 4.76
C THR A 71 12.33 -3.29 4.63
N ALA A 72 12.95 -3.13 3.45
CA ALA A 72 13.89 -2.04 3.20
C ALA A 72 13.24 -0.66 3.39
N GLU A 73 12.05 -0.44 2.81
CA GLU A 73 11.30 0.82 2.92
C GLU A 73 10.91 1.14 4.38
N LEU A 74 10.43 0.13 5.12
CA LEU A 74 9.98 0.30 6.51
C LEU A 74 11.13 0.57 7.50
N THR A 75 12.37 0.19 7.17
CA THR A 75 13.54 0.39 8.04
C THR A 75 14.22 1.75 7.88
N GLY A 76 13.76 2.62 6.98
CA GLY A 76 14.35 3.95 6.81
C GLY A 76 13.54 4.91 5.94
N PRO A 77 13.37 4.64 4.63
CA PRO A 77 12.73 5.55 3.69
C PRO A 77 11.35 6.06 4.12
N VAL A 78 10.51 5.22 4.71
CA VAL A 78 9.17 5.62 5.19
C VAL A 78 9.25 6.70 6.26
N ASN A 79 10.22 6.62 7.20
CA ASN A 79 10.36 7.64 8.23
C ASN A 79 10.73 9.01 7.62
N LYS A 80 11.66 9.01 6.66
CA LYS A 80 12.03 10.23 5.94
C LYS A 80 10.84 10.81 5.17
N ALA A 81 10.08 9.95 4.47
CA ALA A 81 8.92 10.38 3.71
C ALA A 81 7.85 11.03 4.61
N ILE A 82 7.64 10.52 5.82
CA ILE A 82 6.73 11.11 6.82
C ILE A 82 7.20 12.51 7.22
N ILE A 83 8.48 12.67 7.57
CA ILE A 83 9.07 13.96 7.97
C ILE A 83 8.96 14.99 6.83
N ASP A 84 9.39 14.61 5.63
CA ASP A 84 9.39 15.49 4.46
C ASP A 84 7.95 15.92 4.10
N THR A 85 6.97 15.01 4.23
CA THR A 85 5.55 15.31 3.98
C THR A 85 4.98 16.24 5.05
N GLY A 86 5.36 16.06 6.33
CA GLY A 86 5.02 16.98 7.41
C GLY A 86 5.45 18.42 7.09
N ALA A 87 6.70 18.60 6.66
CA ALA A 87 7.24 19.90 6.27
C ALA A 87 6.51 20.54 5.07
N VAL A 88 5.95 19.74 4.14
CA VAL A 88 5.08 20.27 3.08
C VAL A 88 3.78 20.81 3.67
N PHE A 89 3.13 20.05 4.57
CA PHE A 89 1.87 20.47 5.20
C PHE A 89 2.02 21.68 6.12
N GLU A 90 3.14 21.80 6.84
CA GLU A 90 3.48 22.98 7.63
C GLU A 90 3.57 24.24 6.77
N ARG A 91 4.34 24.16 5.67
CA ARG A 91 4.49 25.27 4.71
C ARG A 91 3.15 25.65 4.06
N ALA A 92 2.26 24.67 3.88
CA ALA A 92 0.92 24.88 3.34
C ALA A 92 -0.10 25.37 4.39
N GLY A 93 0.29 25.48 5.68
CA GLY A 93 -0.61 25.90 6.77
C GLY A 93 -1.67 24.87 7.17
N GLN A 94 -1.49 23.61 6.79
CA GLN A 94 -2.45 22.51 7.03
C GLN A 94 -2.15 21.70 8.30
N SER A 95 -1.05 21.99 9.00
CA SER A 95 -0.71 21.42 10.31
C SER A 95 0.08 22.43 11.17
N PRO A 96 -0.17 22.54 12.49
CA PRO A 96 0.81 23.12 13.40
C PRO A 96 2.03 22.20 13.42
N GLY A 97 3.23 22.78 13.38
CA GLY A 97 4.42 22.01 13.05
C GLY A 97 4.77 20.89 14.02
N CYS A 98 5.36 19.83 13.48
CA CYS A 98 6.07 18.79 14.22
C CYS A 98 7.31 19.46 14.84
N SER A 99 7.16 19.94 16.07
CA SER A 99 8.30 20.44 16.84
C SER A 99 9.30 19.30 17.07
N GLU A 100 10.57 19.58 16.78
CA GLU A 100 11.75 18.69 16.90
C GLU A 100 11.81 17.88 18.21
#